data_AF-A0A3M6I9M2-F1
#
_entry.id   AF-A0A3M6I9M2-F1
#
_cell.length_a   1.000
_cell.length_b   1.000
_cell.length_c   1.000
_cell.angle_alpha   90.00
_cell.angle_beta   90.00
_cell.angle_gamma   90.00
#
_symmetry.space_group_name_H-M   'P 1'
#
loop_
_entity.id
_entity.type
_entity.pdbx_description
1 polymer ?
#
loop_
_entity_poly.entity_id
_entity_poly.type
_entity_poly.pdbx_seq_one_letter_code
_entity_poly.pdbx_strand_id
1 'polypeptide(L)'
;AHNVVEAIHAMAEGRAKVFIALGGNFAQATPDSHRTAEALSNCDLTVQISTKLNRSHLFHGKDALILPCFGRTDIDIQANGPQAVTVEDSFSMVHASNGQLKPSSKQMRSEPAIIAV
;
A
#
# COMPACT_ATOMS: atom_id res chain seq x y z
N ALA A 1 5.51 -15.22 -9.13
CA ALA A 1 4.92 -13.91 -8.79
C ALA A 1 3.87 -13.59 -9.84
N HIS A 2 2.69 -13.09 -9.46
CA HIS A 2 1.65 -12.73 -10.42
C HIS A 2 1.89 -11.30 -10.92
N ASN A 3 1.68 -11.04 -12.21
CA ASN A 3 1.43 -9.67 -12.66
C ASN A 3 0.01 -9.22 -12.27
N VAL A 4 -0.35 -7.95 -12.52
CA VAL A 4 -1.65 -7.38 -12.12
C VAL A 4 -2.82 -8.17 -12.70
N VAL A 5 -2.75 -8.54 -13.98
CA VAL A 5 -3.84 -9.29 -14.65
C VAL A 5 -3.96 -10.68 -14.05
N GLU A 6 -2.85 -11.40 -13.90
CA GLU A 6 -2.80 -12.72 -13.27
C GLU A 6 -3.31 -12.69 -11.82
N ALA A 7 -3.02 -11.63 -11.07
CA ALA A 7 -3.50 -11.47 -9.71
C ALA A 7 -5.03 -11.29 -9.68
N ILE A 8 -5.60 -10.45 -10.55
CA ILE A 8 -7.06 -10.28 -10.67
C ILE A 8 -7.72 -11.60 -11.02
N HIS A 9 -7.17 -12.34 -11.98
CA HIS A 9 -7.68 -13.67 -12.35
C HIS A 9 -7.59 -14.67 -11.19
N ALA A 10 -6.45 -14.73 -10.49
CA ALA A 10 -6.27 -15.63 -9.37
C ALA A 10 -7.23 -15.33 -8.20
N MET A 11 -7.50 -14.06 -7.92
CA MET A 11 -8.49 -13.63 -6.93
C MET A 11 -9.92 -13.96 -7.38
N ALA A 12 -10.27 -13.65 -8.64
CA ALA A 12 -11.58 -13.96 -9.20
C ALA A 12 -11.89 -15.47 -9.19
N GLU A 13 -10.90 -16.31 -9.50
CA GLU A 13 -11.00 -17.78 -9.48
C GLU A 13 -10.87 -18.37 -8.06
N GLY A 14 -10.65 -17.52 -7.05
CA GLY A 14 -10.49 -17.94 -5.65
C GLY A 14 -9.20 -18.73 -5.38
N ARG A 15 -8.22 -18.71 -6.28
CA ARG A 15 -6.89 -19.31 -6.08
C ARG A 15 -6.00 -18.45 -5.19
N ALA A 16 -6.17 -17.13 -5.25
CA ALA A 16 -5.56 -16.19 -4.31
C ALA A 16 -6.56 -15.86 -3.19
N LYS A 17 -6.17 -16.08 -1.94
CA LYS A 17 -7.01 -15.87 -0.75
C LYS A 17 -6.68 -14.60 0.02
N VAL A 18 -5.42 -14.16 -0.06
CA VAL A 18 -4.94 -12.97 0.64
C VAL A 18 -4.39 -11.99 -0.38
N PHE A 19 -4.87 -10.75 -0.30
CA PHE A 19 -4.37 -9.64 -1.08
C PHE A 19 -3.70 -8.63 -0.14
N ILE A 20 -2.47 -8.23 -0.46
CA ILE A 20 -1.72 -7.23 0.28
C ILE A 20 -1.32 -6.13 -0.70
N ALA A 21 -1.73 -4.90 -0.43
CA ALA A 21 -1.38 -3.73 -1.21
C ALA A 21 -0.46 -2.78 -0.42
N LEU A 22 0.61 -2.37 -1.09
CA LEU A 22 1.56 -1.35 -0.65
C LEU A 22 1.23 -0.05 -1.36
N GLY A 23 0.53 0.84 -0.67
CA GLY A 23 0.05 2.07 -1.26
C GLY A 23 -0.80 1.85 -2.51
N GLY A 24 -1.09 2.94 -3.20
CA GLY A 24 -1.84 2.90 -4.46
C GLY A 24 -3.33 2.63 -4.29
N ASN A 25 -4.06 2.85 -5.38
CA ASN A 25 -5.50 2.67 -5.45
C ASN A 25 -5.82 1.58 -6.47
N PHE A 26 -5.52 0.33 -6.11
CA PHE A 26 -5.62 -0.84 -6.98
C PHE A 26 -6.96 -0.91 -7.73
N ALA A 27 -8.09 -0.71 -7.03
CA ALA A 27 -9.43 -0.75 -7.63
C ALA A 27 -9.66 0.28 -8.75
N GLN A 28 -8.96 1.42 -8.73
CA GLN A 28 -9.04 2.43 -9.80
C GLN A 28 -7.86 2.38 -10.78
N ALA A 29 -6.72 1.86 -10.36
CA ALA A 29 -5.51 1.82 -11.19
C ALA A 29 -5.62 0.76 -12.30
N THR A 30 -6.50 -0.23 -12.12
CA THR A 30 -6.78 -1.28 -13.10
C THR A 30 -7.80 -0.82 -14.15
N PRO A 31 -7.62 -1.15 -15.45
CA PRO A 31 -8.53 -0.72 -16.52
C PRO A 31 -9.99 -1.20 -16.34
N ASP A 32 -10.19 -2.39 -15.77
CA ASP A 32 -11.51 -2.95 -15.48
C ASP A 32 -11.79 -2.91 -13.97
N SER A 33 -12.28 -1.77 -13.49
CA SER A 33 -12.55 -1.56 -12.07
C SER A 33 -13.64 -2.48 -11.52
N HIS A 34 -14.65 -2.84 -12.32
CA HIS A 34 -15.75 -3.69 -11.85
C HIS A 34 -15.24 -5.10 -11.55
N ARG A 35 -14.56 -5.70 -12.53
CA ARG A 35 -13.96 -7.02 -12.35
C ARG A 35 -12.93 -7.05 -11.23
N THR A 36 -12.17 -5.98 -11.07
CA THR A 36 -11.18 -5.86 -9.99
C THR A 36 -11.85 -5.79 -8.62
N ALA A 37 -12.94 -5.04 -8.49
CA ALA A 37 -13.73 -4.97 -7.26
C ALA A 37 -14.32 -6.35 -6.89
N GLU A 38 -14.91 -7.06 -7.86
CA GLU A 38 -15.42 -8.43 -7.65
C GLU A 38 -14.29 -9.38 -7.23
N ALA A 39 -13.15 -9.34 -7.91
CA ALA A 39 -11.99 -10.15 -7.57
C ALA A 39 -11.50 -9.88 -6.13
N LEU A 40 -11.40 -8.62 -5.73
CA LEU A 40 -11.02 -8.26 -4.34
C LEU A 40 -12.01 -8.83 -3.31
N SER A 41 -13.31 -8.82 -3.62
CA SER A 41 -14.34 -9.35 -2.73
C SER A 41 -14.30 -10.87 -2.54
N ASN A 42 -13.66 -11.59 -3.46
CA ASN A 42 -13.46 -13.04 -3.36
C ASN A 42 -12.31 -13.45 -2.43
N CYS A 43 -11.46 -12.51 -2.00
CA CYS A 43 -10.40 -12.79 -1.04
C CYS A 43 -10.96 -13.06 0.36
N ASP A 44 -10.28 -13.93 1.10
CA ASP A 44 -10.57 -14.13 2.52
C ASP A 44 -10.05 -12.95 3.35
N LEU A 45 -8.90 -12.37 2.96
CA LEU A 45 -8.31 -11.21 3.63
C LEU A 45 -7.76 -10.20 2.61
N THR A 46 -8.11 -8.92 2.80
CA THR A 46 -7.50 -7.79 2.09
C THR A 46 -6.78 -6.87 3.06
N VAL A 47 -5.47 -6.68 2.87
CA VAL A 47 -4.63 -5.77 3.66
C VAL A 47 -4.24 -4.59 2.79
N GLN A 48 -4.58 -3.38 3.23
CA GLN A 48 -4.22 -2.12 2.58
C GLN A 48 -3.23 -1.37 3.47
N ILE A 49 -1.97 -1.31 3.08
CA ILE A 49 -0.97 -0.46 3.72
C ILE A 49 -1.06 0.91 3.05
N SER A 50 -1.51 1.93 3.78
CA SER A 50 -1.95 3.18 3.15
C SER A 50 -1.66 4.42 3.98
N THR A 51 -1.26 5.48 3.29
CA THR A 51 -1.08 6.82 3.89
C THR A 51 -2.40 7.57 4.03
N LYS A 52 -3.39 7.23 3.18
CA LYS A 52 -4.74 7.82 3.14
C LYS A 52 -5.75 6.80 2.63
N LEU A 53 -7.01 6.98 3.00
CA LEU A 53 -8.11 6.20 2.44
C LEU A 53 -8.30 6.51 0.95
N ASN A 54 -8.65 5.49 0.19
CA ASN A 54 -8.91 5.53 -1.25
C ASN A 54 -9.98 4.48 -1.64
N ARG A 55 -10.38 4.42 -2.92
CA ARG A 55 -11.49 3.54 -3.36
C ARG A 55 -11.25 2.05 -3.10
N SER A 56 -10.00 1.60 -3.07
CA SER A 56 -9.68 0.19 -2.83
C SER A 56 -10.07 -0.27 -1.41
N HIS A 57 -10.31 0.66 -0.49
CA HIS A 57 -10.78 0.35 0.86
C HIS A 57 -12.29 0.08 0.92
N LEU A 58 -13.04 0.44 -0.13
CA LEU A 58 -14.49 0.18 -0.23
C LEU A 58 -14.79 -1.21 -0.81
N PHE A 59 -13.81 -1.83 -1.47
CA PHE A 59 -13.93 -3.14 -2.09
C PHE A 59 -12.96 -4.10 -1.40
N HIS A 60 -13.43 -4.73 -0.34
CA HIS A 60 -12.63 -5.63 0.50
C HIS A 60 -13.15 -7.06 0.45
N GLY A 61 -12.28 -7.99 0.86
CA GLY A 61 -12.61 -9.40 1.01
C GLY A 61 -13.50 -9.67 2.22
N LYS A 62 -13.51 -10.90 2.73
CA LYS A 62 -14.29 -11.25 3.93
C LYS A 62 -13.84 -10.45 5.15
N ASP A 63 -12.52 -10.40 5.36
CA ASP A 63 -11.88 -9.56 6.36
C ASP A 63 -11.01 -8.48 5.71
N ALA A 64 -10.91 -7.34 6.39
CA ALA A 64 -10.17 -6.18 5.91
C ALA A 64 -9.27 -5.58 7.00
N LEU A 65 -8.01 -5.34 6.67
CA LEU A 65 -7.08 -4.59 7.50
C LEU A 65 -6.60 -3.36 6.76
N ILE A 66 -6.69 -2.20 7.41
CA ILE A 66 -6.07 -0.96 6.94
C ILE A 66 -4.92 -0.68 7.90
N LEU A 67 -3.70 -0.66 7.37
CA LEU A 67 -2.48 -0.42 8.14
C LEU A 67 -1.93 0.96 7.78
N PRO A 68 -2.13 1.98 8.63
CA PRO A 68 -1.59 3.31 8.37
C PRO A 68 -0.07 3.30 8.32
N CYS A 69 0.49 3.77 7.20
CA CYS A 69 1.93 3.91 7.02
C CYS A 69 2.35 5.38 6.94
N PHE A 70 3.64 5.64 7.17
CA PHE A 70 4.20 6.98 6.99
C PHE A 70 4.07 7.44 5.54
N GLY A 71 3.58 8.67 5.36
CA GLY A 71 3.72 9.40 4.11
C GLY A 71 5.09 10.05 4.00
N ARG A 72 5.41 10.57 2.81
CA ARG A 72 6.70 11.27 2.56
C ARG A 72 6.94 12.48 3.47
N THR A 73 5.88 13.06 4.01
CA THR A 73 5.95 14.22 4.90
C THR A 73 6.14 13.84 6.36
N ASP A 74 5.94 12.57 6.74
CA ASP A 74 6.05 12.12 8.12
C ASP A 74 7.51 11.85 8.47
N ILE A 75 7.92 12.30 9.65
CA ILE A 75 9.25 12.03 10.19
C ILE A 75 9.32 10.56 10.60
N ASP A 76 10.13 9.79 9.90
CA ASP A 76 10.44 8.39 10.24
C ASP A 76 11.67 8.33 11.16
N ILE A 77 11.45 8.14 12.47
CA ILE A 77 12.52 8.00 13.46
C ILE A 77 12.89 6.52 13.61
N GLN A 78 14.11 6.19 13.22
CA GLN A 78 14.70 4.86 13.36
C GLN A 78 15.71 4.82 14.52
N ALA A 79 16.25 3.64 14.83
CA ALA A 79 17.23 3.47 15.89
C ALA A 79 18.48 4.35 15.72
N ASN A 80 18.89 4.62 14.48
CA ASN A 80 20.05 5.45 14.14
C ASN A 80 19.69 6.93 13.90
N GLY A 81 18.45 7.34 14.16
CA GLY A 81 17.96 8.70 13.93
C GLY A 81 16.93 8.82 12.81
N PRO A 82 16.61 10.05 12.37
CA PRO A 82 15.65 10.29 11.30
C PRO A 82 16.11 9.67 9.97
N GLN A 83 15.22 8.95 9.31
CA GLN A 83 15.44 8.37 7.99
C GLN A 83 14.92 9.29 6.88
N ALA A 84 15.63 9.30 5.75
CA ALA A 84 15.22 9.97 4.53
C ALA A 84 14.99 8.95 3.41
N VAL A 85 14.09 9.27 2.49
CA VAL A 85 13.92 8.51 1.24
C VAL A 85 14.58 9.25 0.10
N THR A 86 15.33 8.56 -0.76
CA THR A 86 15.93 9.18 -1.95
C THR A 86 14.90 9.27 -3.08
N VAL A 87 14.86 10.40 -3.77
CA VAL A 87 13.95 10.65 -4.89
C VAL A 87 14.76 11.16 -6.08
N GLU A 88 14.43 10.67 -7.27
CA GLU A 88 14.91 11.21 -8.54
C GLU A 88 13.84 12.15 -9.11
N ASP A 89 14.25 13.33 -9.59
CA ASP A 89 13.38 14.26 -10.29
C ASP A 89 13.50 14.16 -11.82
N SER A 90 12.67 14.93 -12.54
CA SER A 90 12.66 14.93 -14.01
C SER A 90 13.96 15.40 -14.67
N PHE A 91 14.92 15.93 -13.89
CA PHE A 91 16.24 16.35 -14.36
C PHE A 91 17.33 15.35 -13.98
N SER A 92 16.95 14.12 -13.60
CA SER A 92 17.85 13.03 -13.21
C SER A 92 18.71 13.37 -11.99
N MET A 93 18.22 14.24 -11.10
CA MET A 93 18.90 14.59 -9.85
C MET A 93 18.35 13.75 -8.70
N VAL A 94 19.24 12.99 -8.05
CA VAL A 94 18.92 12.22 -6.85
C VAL A 94 19.17 13.06 -5.61
N HIS A 95 18.14 13.22 -4.77
CA HIS A 95 18.24 13.95 -3.51
C HIS A 95 17.42 13.28 -2.40
N ALA A 96 17.75 13.62 -1.15
CA ALA A 96 17.03 13.11 0.02
C ALA A 96 15.73 13.90 0.25
N SER A 97 14.62 13.19 0.42
CA SER A 97 13.35 13.71 0.88
C SER A 97 13.16 13.35 2.35
N ASN A 98 13.10 14.37 3.19
CA ASN A 98 12.93 14.23 4.64
C ASN A 98 11.50 14.63 5.03
N GLY A 99 10.88 13.84 5.90
CA GLY A 99 9.64 14.23 6.55
C GLY A 99 9.85 15.41 7.50
N GLN A 100 8.80 16.20 7.69
CA GLN A 100 8.78 17.36 8.60
C GLN A 100 7.62 17.31 9.60
N LEU A 101 6.63 16.46 9.35
CA LEU A 101 5.45 16.30 10.19
C LEU A 101 5.67 15.18 11.19
N LYS A 102 5.25 15.42 12.43
CA LYS A 102 5.21 14.36 13.44
C LYS A 102 4.12 13.36 13.05
N PRO A 103 4.41 12.04 13.04
CA PRO A 103 3.39 11.04 12.73
C PRO A 103 2.18 11.14 13.65
N SER A 104 0.99 10.92 13.07
CA SER A 104 -0.29 11.00 13.78
C SER A 104 -0.45 9.93 14.87
N SER A 105 0.33 8.84 14.82
CA SER A 105 0.31 7.78 15.82
C SER A 105 1.70 7.18 16.04
N LYS A 106 1.97 6.75 17.27
CA LYS A 106 3.21 6.03 17.65
C LYS A 106 3.28 4.60 17.10
N GLN A 107 2.15 4.06 16.62
CA GLN A 107 2.07 2.71 16.05
C GLN A 107 2.33 2.70 14.55
N MET A 108 2.33 3.85 13.89
CA MET A 108 2.65 3.95 12.47
C MET A 108 4.09 3.54 12.21
N ARG A 109 4.32 2.96 11.04
CA ARG A 109 5.62 2.49 10.54
C ARG A 109 5.73 2.82 9.05
N SER A 110 6.93 2.81 8.51
CA SER A 110 7.14 2.90 7.05
C SER A 110 6.64 1.62 6.37
N GLU A 111 6.28 1.71 5.09
CA GLU A 111 5.80 0.54 4.33
C GLU A 111 6.79 -0.65 4.38
N PRO A 112 8.12 -0.45 4.22
CA PRO A 112 9.07 -1.55 4.37
C PRO A 112 9.10 -2.14 5.77
N ALA A 113 9.00 -1.31 6.82
CA ALA A 113 9.00 -1.79 8.20
C ALA A 113 7.74 -2.60 8.57
N ILE A 114 6.63 -2.40 7.85
CA ILE A 114 5.42 -3.22 8.01
C ILE A 114 5.61 -4.61 7.40
N ILE A 115 6.32 -4.72 6.28
CA ILE A 115 6.49 -5.98 5.55
C ILE A 115 7.69 -6.80 6.05
N ALA A 116 8.82 -6.14 6.26
CA ALA A 116 10.12 -6.82 6.30
C ALA A 116 10.56 -7.26 7.71
N VAL A 117 9.82 -6.87 8.75
CA VAL A 117 10.05 -7.10 10.21
C VAL A 117 11.51 -7.36 10.60
#